data_AF-A0AAN0JNB6-F1
#
_entry.id   AF-A0AAN0JNB6-F1
#
_cell.length_a   1.000
_cell.length_b   1.000
_cell.length_c   1.000
_cell.angle_alpha   90.00
_cell.angle_beta   90.00
_cell.angle_gamma   90.00
#
_symmetry.space_group_name_H-M   'P 1'
#
loop_
_entity.id
_entity.type
_entity.pdbx_description
1 polymer ?
#
loop_
_entity_poly.entity_id
_entity_poly.type
_entity_poly.pdbx_seq_one_letter_code
_entity_poly.pdbx_strand_id
1 'polypeptide(L)'
;MPSKGWSIRPHKTPVIASRYDIEECGNMSPPQFPECLVTITATLDIDAIKELNYPVTMRGVKSNVEKINIVLTSETVQKDQTTTNYPATQISESNDDQQKVILTISDLVDVLEVLKDGSFQNFEWFDLGLYLGLTYFTLQTIEADYLRDAKRCLLECLAKWLTGDTKATWNKLAVAVDKMGETSVADIIRQRYL
;
A
#
# COMPACT_ATOMS: atom_id res chain seq x y z
N MET A 1 -12.33 14.17 20.93
CA MET A 1 -10.94 14.48 21.28
C MET A 1 -10.07 13.43 20.63
N PRO A 2 -9.01 13.78 19.88
CA PRO A 2 -8.15 12.77 19.30
C PRO A 2 -7.51 11.91 20.40
N SER A 3 -7.28 10.64 20.07
CA SER A 3 -6.64 9.64 20.95
C SER A 3 -5.28 10.13 21.46
N LYS A 4 -4.90 9.75 22.69
CA LYS A 4 -3.57 10.05 23.25
C LYS A 4 -2.48 9.61 22.26
N GLY A 5 -1.59 10.53 21.89
CA GLY A 5 -0.55 10.31 20.88
C GLY A 5 -0.92 10.72 19.46
N TRP A 6 -2.12 11.24 19.22
CA TRP A 6 -2.57 11.69 17.90
C TRP A 6 -3.02 13.14 17.92
N SER A 7 -2.65 13.87 16.87
CA SER A 7 -3.12 15.22 16.60
C SER A 7 -3.77 15.27 15.23
N ILE A 8 -4.91 15.95 15.13
CA ILE A 8 -5.65 16.14 13.88
C ILE A 8 -5.90 17.63 13.74
N ARG A 9 -5.36 18.21 12.66
CA ARG A 9 -5.41 19.64 12.40
C ARG A 9 -5.92 19.90 10.98
N PRO A 10 -7.17 20.37 10.85
CA PRO A 10 -7.64 20.99 9.62
C PRO A 10 -6.84 22.24 9.29
N HIS A 11 -6.52 22.45 8.02
CA HIS A 11 -5.86 23.69 7.56
C HIS A 11 -6.85 24.85 7.48
N LYS A 12 -8.13 24.54 7.25
CA LYS A 12 -9.25 25.48 7.31
C LYS A 12 -10.32 24.90 8.24
N THR A 13 -10.87 25.72 9.12
CA THR A 13 -11.94 25.32 10.05
C THR A 13 -13.12 26.28 9.92
N PRO A 14 -14.31 25.80 9.55
CA PRO A 14 -14.65 24.42 9.18
C PRO A 14 -14.01 23.98 7.85
N VAL A 15 -13.84 22.66 7.67
CA VAL A 15 -13.43 22.06 6.38
C VAL A 15 -14.64 22.06 5.46
N ILE A 16 -14.62 22.90 4.42
CA ILE A 16 -15.76 23.10 3.51
C ILE A 16 -15.25 23.25 2.08
N ALA A 17 -15.92 22.58 1.14
CA ALA A 17 -15.86 22.89 -0.28
C ALA A 17 -17.13 23.66 -0.68
N SER A 18 -17.00 24.71 -1.50
CA SER A 18 -18.16 25.49 -1.93
C SER A 18 -18.94 24.72 -2.99
N ARG A 19 -20.27 24.88 -3.01
CA ARG A 19 -21.11 24.29 -4.07
C ARG A 19 -20.66 24.75 -5.45
N TYR A 20 -20.31 26.04 -5.58
CA TYR A 20 -19.86 26.61 -6.84
C TYR A 20 -18.61 25.89 -7.37
N ASP A 21 -17.58 25.69 -6.53
CA ASP A 21 -16.36 25.00 -6.94
C ASP A 21 -16.63 23.52 -7.31
N ILE A 22 -17.59 22.88 -6.63
CA ILE A 22 -18.00 21.50 -6.93
C ILE A 22 -18.70 21.41 -8.29
N GLU A 23 -19.61 22.34 -8.59
CA GLU A 23 -20.38 22.37 -9.83
C GLU A 23 -19.52 22.76 -11.04
N GLU A 24 -18.60 23.72 -10.87
CA GLU A 24 -17.71 24.20 -11.94
C GLU A 24 -16.58 23.21 -12.28
N CYS A 25 -16.17 22.35 -11.33
CA CYS A 25 -15.11 21.36 -11.56
C CYS A 25 -15.39 20.46 -12.78
N GLY A 26 -16.66 20.13 -13.06
CA GLY A 26 -17.04 19.31 -14.21
C GLY A 26 -16.91 20.01 -15.56
N ASN A 27 -16.77 21.33 -15.56
CA ASN A 27 -16.65 22.17 -16.76
C ASN A 27 -15.18 22.49 -17.12
N MET A 28 -14.22 22.15 -16.25
CA MET A 28 -12.79 22.42 -16.47
C MET A 28 -12.08 21.27 -17.21
N SER A 29 -11.07 21.59 -18.01
CA SER A 29 -10.20 20.60 -18.68
C SER A 29 -8.71 20.96 -18.47
N PRO A 30 -7.99 20.21 -17.63
CA PRO A 30 -8.45 19.05 -16.83
C PRO A 30 -9.38 19.47 -15.67
N PRO A 31 -10.20 18.55 -15.13
CA PRO A 31 -11.04 18.82 -13.96
C PRO A 31 -10.17 19.22 -12.76
N GLN A 32 -10.56 20.29 -12.06
CA GLN A 32 -9.86 20.75 -10.86
C GLN A 32 -10.77 20.60 -9.63
N PHE A 33 -10.53 19.54 -8.87
CA PHE A 33 -11.34 19.25 -7.69
C PHE A 33 -11.00 20.21 -6.54
N PRO A 34 -11.99 20.70 -5.78
CA PRO A 34 -11.72 21.53 -4.62
C PRO A 34 -10.97 20.74 -3.54
N GLU A 35 -9.85 21.30 -3.06
CA GLU A 35 -9.00 20.65 -2.07
C GLU A 35 -9.27 21.12 -0.64
N CYS A 36 -9.33 20.16 0.28
CA CYS A 36 -9.49 20.38 1.71
C CYS A 36 -8.40 19.62 2.46
N LEU A 37 -7.42 20.34 3.00
CA LEU A 37 -6.26 19.74 3.67
C LEU A 37 -6.49 19.54 5.17
N VAL A 38 -6.18 18.34 5.64
CA VAL A 38 -6.16 17.96 7.05
C VAL A 38 -4.84 17.25 7.33
N THR A 39 -4.11 17.72 8.33
CA THR A 39 -2.88 17.08 8.80
C THR A 39 -3.20 16.19 9.98
N ILE A 40 -2.74 14.94 9.93
CA ILE A 40 -2.80 14.00 11.04
C ILE A 40 -1.37 13.67 11.44
N THR A 41 -1.07 13.73 12.73
CA THR A 41 0.28 13.49 13.27
C THR A 41 0.20 12.48 14.41
N ALA A 42 1.07 11.49 14.38
CA ALA A 42 1.28 10.54 15.47
C ALA A 42 2.57 10.91 16.22
N THR A 43 2.52 10.92 17.55
CA THR A 43 3.70 11.01 18.41
C THR A 43 3.99 9.64 18.98
N LEU A 44 5.20 9.13 18.71
CA LEU A 44 5.71 7.87 19.24
C LEU A 44 6.08 8.06 20.72
N ASP A 45 5.08 8.03 21.59
CA ASP A 45 5.25 7.94 23.05
C ASP A 45 4.91 6.52 23.51
N ILE A 46 5.50 6.08 24.63
CA ILE A 46 5.29 4.75 25.22
C ILE A 46 3.79 4.53 25.54
N ASP A 47 3.05 5.61 25.80
CA ASP A 47 1.62 5.59 26.10
C ASP A 47 0.73 5.94 24.89
N ALA A 48 1.29 6.09 23.69
CA ALA A 48 0.50 6.44 22.51
C ALA A 48 -0.40 5.26 22.10
N ILE A 49 -1.67 5.56 21.81
CA ILE A 49 -2.62 4.56 21.36
C ILE A 49 -2.21 4.13 19.94
N LYS A 50 -2.08 2.81 19.72
CA LYS A 50 -1.59 2.25 18.45
C LYS A 50 -2.50 2.52 17.25
N GLU A 51 -3.78 2.80 17.51
CA GLU A 51 -4.78 3.04 16.48
C GLU A 51 -5.52 4.36 16.74
N LEU A 52 -5.56 5.22 15.72
CA LEU A 52 -6.49 6.33 15.64
C LEU A 52 -7.76 5.85 14.94
N ASN A 53 -8.91 6.07 15.57
CA ASN A 53 -10.22 5.87 14.98
C ASN A 53 -10.96 7.22 15.02
N TYR A 54 -11.15 7.84 13.86
CA TYR A 54 -11.65 9.20 13.76
C TYR A 54 -12.81 9.32 12.75
N PRO A 55 -14.07 9.35 13.23
CA PRO A 55 -15.22 9.52 12.36
C PRO A 55 -15.39 10.98 11.92
N VAL A 56 -15.39 11.20 10.61
CA VAL A 56 -15.67 12.48 9.96
C VAL A 56 -17.14 12.50 9.53
N THR A 57 -17.91 13.43 10.07
CA THR A 57 -19.32 13.60 9.66
C THR A 57 -19.40 14.49 8.43
N MET A 58 -20.01 13.98 7.36
CA MET A 58 -20.25 14.72 6.13
C MET A 58 -21.61 15.40 6.18
N ARG A 59 -21.69 16.64 5.72
CA ARG A 59 -22.93 17.41 5.60
C ARG A 59 -23.01 18.09 4.25
N GLY A 60 -24.22 18.31 3.75
CA GLY A 60 -24.47 19.02 2.48
C GLY A 60 -24.37 18.15 1.22
N VAL A 61 -24.19 16.84 1.36
CA VAL A 61 -24.16 15.88 0.25
C VAL A 61 -25.50 15.11 0.21
N LYS A 62 -26.07 14.89 -0.98
CA LYS A 62 -27.23 14.01 -1.15
C LYS A 62 -26.79 12.55 -1.11
N SER A 63 -26.47 12.05 0.08
CA SER A 63 -26.02 10.69 0.33
C SER A 63 -26.67 10.15 1.60
N ASN A 64 -26.88 8.84 1.66
CA ASN A 64 -27.23 8.14 2.90
C ASN A 64 -26.00 7.88 3.79
N VAL A 65 -24.80 8.15 3.30
CA VAL A 65 -23.55 8.02 4.05
C VAL A 65 -23.27 9.34 4.78
N GLU A 66 -23.56 9.37 6.07
CA GLU A 66 -23.39 10.54 6.92
C GLU A 66 -21.99 10.66 7.53
N LYS A 67 -21.24 9.55 7.62
CA LYS A 67 -19.94 9.48 8.28
C LYS A 67 -18.95 8.65 7.48
N ILE A 68 -17.72 9.14 7.39
CA ILE A 68 -16.55 8.40 6.92
C ILE A 68 -15.66 8.17 8.14
N ASN A 69 -15.27 6.92 8.38
CA ASN A 69 -14.35 6.62 9.47
C ASN A 69 -12.91 6.53 8.97
N ILE A 70 -12.00 7.27 9.58
CA ILE A 70 -10.56 7.21 9.28
C ILE A 70 -9.89 6.38 10.36
N VAL A 71 -9.26 5.27 9.96
CA VAL A 71 -8.49 4.39 10.85
C VAL A 71 -7.01 4.43 10.44
N LEU A 72 -6.14 4.83 11.35
CA LEU A 72 -4.69 4.82 11.15
C LEU A 72 -4.01 4.02 12.26
N THR A 73 -3.09 3.15 11.91
CA THR A 73 -2.30 2.35 12.85
C THR A 73 -0.84 2.77 12.83
N SER A 74 -0.23 2.88 14.00
CA SER A 74 1.20 3.10 14.16
C SER A 74 1.85 1.83 14.72
N GLU A 75 2.75 1.22 13.96
CA GLU A 75 3.54 0.07 14.42
C GLU A 75 4.88 0.55 14.99
N THR A 76 5.17 0.20 16.24
CA THR A 76 6.52 0.33 16.80
C THR A 76 7.35 -0.84 16.30
N VAL A 77 8.28 -0.61 15.38
CA VAL A 77 9.29 -1.61 15.03
C VAL A 77 10.17 -1.82 16.26
N GLN A 78 9.95 -2.90 17.01
CA GLN A 78 10.91 -3.36 18.01
C GLN A 78 12.16 -3.81 17.26
N LYS A 79 13.25 -3.05 17.41
CA LYS A 79 14.58 -3.44 16.95
C LYS A 79 15.16 -4.42 17.99
N ASP A 80 14.73 -5.67 17.96
CA ASP A 80 15.39 -6.70 18.77
C ASP A 80 16.61 -7.27 18.01
N GLN A 81 17.79 -7.00 18.59
CA GLN A 81 19.06 -7.59 18.19
C GLN A 81 19.14 -9.03 18.72
N THR A 82 19.33 -9.97 17.80
CA THR A 82 19.91 -11.34 17.91
C THR A 82 20.35 -11.85 19.29
N THR A 83 19.95 -13.07 19.66
CA THR A 83 20.88 -14.17 20.04
C THR A 83 20.22 -15.54 19.85
N THR A 84 20.97 -16.40 19.17
CA THR A 84 20.86 -17.87 18.99
C THR A 84 20.50 -18.62 20.26
N ASN A 85 19.63 -19.64 20.16
CA ASN A 85 19.84 -21.03 20.63
C ASN A 85 18.53 -21.84 20.61
N TYR A 86 18.47 -22.85 19.75
CA TYR A 86 17.50 -23.95 19.84
C TYR A 86 17.72 -24.74 21.13
N PRO A 87 16.67 -25.37 21.68
CA PRO A 87 16.59 -26.82 21.50
C PRO A 87 15.19 -27.33 21.12
N ALA A 88 15.19 -28.45 20.41
CA ALA A 88 14.02 -29.19 19.96
C ALA A 88 13.21 -29.80 21.12
N THR A 89 11.89 -29.90 20.97
CA THR A 89 11.10 -31.09 21.34
C THR A 89 9.79 -31.10 20.54
N GLN A 90 9.53 -32.25 19.92
CA GLN A 90 8.39 -32.62 19.08
C GLN A 90 7.08 -32.70 19.88
N ILE A 91 6.01 -32.11 19.36
CA ILE A 91 4.66 -32.70 19.46
C ILE A 91 3.97 -32.50 18.10
N SER A 92 3.55 -33.63 17.56
CA SER A 92 2.81 -33.81 16.32
C SER A 92 1.46 -33.11 16.33
N GLU A 93 1.18 -32.28 15.33
CA GLU A 93 -0.16 -32.09 14.78
C GLU A 93 -0.03 -31.60 13.33
N SER A 94 -0.56 -32.41 12.42
CA SER A 94 -0.64 -32.15 10.98
C SER A 94 -1.56 -30.97 10.72
N ASN A 95 -1.02 -29.81 10.33
CA ASN A 95 -1.77 -28.75 9.67
C ASN A 95 -0.92 -28.14 8.54
N ASP A 96 -1.53 -28.15 7.34
CA ASP A 96 -1.06 -27.59 6.08
C ASP A 96 -1.07 -26.05 6.12
N ASP A 97 -0.31 -25.46 7.05
CA ASP A 97 -0.11 -24.02 7.17
C ASP A 97 1.34 -23.71 6.78
N GLN A 98 1.59 -23.76 5.47
CA GLN A 98 2.79 -23.20 4.88
C GLN A 98 2.87 -21.74 5.35
N GLN A 99 3.84 -21.45 6.23
CA GLN A 99 4.07 -20.13 6.82
C GLN A 99 4.20 -19.12 5.67
N LYS A 100 3.10 -18.46 5.33
CA LYS A 100 3.00 -17.62 4.14
C LYS A 100 3.81 -16.36 4.41
N VAL A 101 5.06 -16.32 3.94
CA VAL A 101 5.94 -15.16 4.11
C VAL A 101 5.28 -13.95 3.46
N ILE A 102 4.83 -13.00 4.29
CA ILE A 102 4.24 -11.73 3.85
C ILE A 102 5.39 -10.79 3.50
N LEU A 103 5.34 -10.26 2.28
CA LEU A 103 6.28 -9.26 1.80
C LEU A 103 5.86 -7.88 2.25
N THR A 104 6.86 -7.07 2.58
CA THR A 104 6.75 -5.68 2.99
C THR A 104 7.61 -4.80 2.10
N ILE A 105 7.56 -3.49 2.31
CA ILE A 105 8.43 -2.54 1.59
C ILE A 105 9.93 -2.84 1.78
N SER A 106 10.32 -3.52 2.86
CA SER A 106 11.71 -3.91 3.11
C SER A 106 12.24 -4.91 2.08
N ASP A 107 11.33 -5.72 1.51
CA ASP A 107 11.63 -6.77 0.53
C ASP A 107 11.67 -6.24 -0.91
N LEU A 108 11.49 -4.93 -1.12
CA LEU A 108 11.46 -4.31 -2.45
C LEU A 108 12.74 -4.57 -3.25
N VAL A 109 13.91 -4.58 -2.59
CA VAL A 109 15.18 -4.86 -3.26
C VAL A 109 15.22 -6.30 -3.76
N ASP A 110 14.82 -7.27 -2.93
CA ASP A 110 14.81 -8.68 -3.30
C ASP A 110 13.83 -8.96 -4.43
N VAL A 111 12.65 -8.32 -4.40
CA VAL A 111 11.66 -8.41 -5.48
C VAL A 111 12.24 -7.86 -6.79
N LEU A 112 12.90 -6.70 -6.76
CA LEU A 112 13.54 -6.12 -7.94
C LEU A 112 14.67 -6.99 -8.50
N GLU A 113 15.48 -7.61 -7.63
CA GLU A 113 16.54 -8.53 -8.06
C GLU A 113 15.96 -9.76 -8.75
N VAL A 114 14.88 -10.34 -8.23
CA VAL A 114 14.23 -11.51 -8.83
C VAL A 114 13.64 -11.19 -10.21
N LEU A 115 12.96 -10.04 -10.36
CA LEU A 115 12.48 -9.59 -11.66
C LEU A 115 13.63 -9.42 -12.65
N LYS A 116 14.73 -8.83 -12.20
CA LYS A 116 15.93 -8.62 -13.03
C LYS A 116 16.59 -9.94 -13.44
N ASP A 117 16.72 -10.89 -12.52
CA ASP A 117 17.29 -12.21 -12.79
C ASP A 117 16.45 -12.98 -13.82
N GLY A 118 15.13 -12.80 -13.79
CA GLY A 118 14.22 -13.35 -14.80
C GLY A 118 14.12 -12.53 -16.09
N SER A 119 14.95 -11.49 -16.26
CA SER A 119 14.95 -10.60 -17.44
C SER A 119 13.61 -9.89 -17.71
N PHE A 120 12.83 -9.63 -16.65
CA PHE A 120 11.57 -8.91 -16.73
C PHE A 120 11.75 -7.53 -17.36
N GLN A 121 10.86 -7.19 -18.29
CA GLN A 121 10.94 -5.91 -19.00
C GLN A 121 10.27 -4.79 -18.20
N ASN A 122 11.03 -3.74 -17.85
CA ASN A 122 10.52 -2.63 -17.04
C ASN A 122 9.28 -1.94 -17.65
N PHE A 123 9.08 -1.97 -18.96
CA PHE A 123 7.91 -1.35 -19.60
C PHE A 123 6.60 -2.11 -19.34
N GLU A 124 6.66 -3.36 -18.88
CA GLU A 124 5.48 -4.17 -18.52
C GLU A 124 4.98 -3.92 -17.09
N TRP A 125 5.54 -2.93 -16.40
CA TRP A 125 5.17 -2.58 -15.02
C TRP A 125 3.68 -2.30 -14.82
N PHE A 126 3.01 -1.75 -15.86
CA PHE A 126 1.60 -1.39 -15.80
C PHE A 126 0.73 -2.64 -15.70
N ASP A 127 0.96 -3.62 -16.58
CA ASP A 127 0.26 -4.89 -16.58
C ASP A 127 0.56 -5.68 -15.30
N LEU A 128 1.83 -5.70 -14.88
CA LEU A 128 2.21 -6.31 -13.61
C LEU A 128 1.44 -5.70 -12.44
N GLY A 129 1.33 -4.38 -12.39
CA GLY A 129 0.55 -3.68 -11.37
C GLY A 129 -0.92 -4.11 -11.33
N LEU A 130 -1.55 -4.29 -12.50
CA LEU A 130 -2.93 -4.78 -12.60
C LEU A 130 -3.05 -6.22 -12.07
N TYR A 131 -2.14 -7.12 -12.45
CA TYR A 131 -2.15 -8.51 -11.98
C TYR A 131 -1.86 -8.64 -10.48
N LEU A 132 -1.08 -7.72 -9.91
CA LEU A 132 -0.86 -7.61 -8.47
C LEU A 132 -2.08 -7.02 -7.73
N GLY A 133 -3.05 -6.47 -8.46
CA GLY A 133 -4.31 -5.96 -7.93
C GLY A 133 -4.29 -4.47 -7.58
N LEU A 134 -3.32 -3.70 -8.10
CA LEU A 134 -3.35 -2.24 -8.03
C LEU A 134 -4.49 -1.71 -8.92
N THR A 135 -5.12 -0.63 -8.49
CA THR A 135 -6.18 0.01 -9.28
C THR A 135 -5.57 0.73 -10.48
N TYR A 136 -6.31 0.77 -11.59
CA TYR A 136 -5.94 1.54 -12.77
C TYR A 136 -5.57 3.00 -12.46
N PHE A 137 -6.31 3.64 -11.55
CA PHE A 137 -6.04 5.01 -11.13
C PHE A 137 -4.69 5.18 -10.43
N THR A 138 -4.31 4.23 -9.56
CA THR A 138 -2.99 4.23 -8.93
C THR A 138 -1.88 4.13 -9.98
N LEU A 139 -2.06 3.28 -10.99
CA LEU A 139 -1.09 3.11 -12.07
C LEU A 139 -1.00 4.36 -12.95
N GLN A 140 -2.12 4.96 -13.34
CA GLN A 140 -2.10 6.24 -14.07
C GLN A 140 -1.38 7.35 -13.31
N THR A 141 -1.55 7.40 -11.98
CA THR A 141 -0.85 8.39 -11.15
C THR A 141 0.67 8.18 -11.22
N ILE A 142 1.13 6.92 -11.09
CA ILE A 142 2.55 6.58 -11.22
C ILE A 142 3.09 6.95 -12.61
N GLU A 143 2.34 6.66 -13.67
CA GLU A 143 2.75 6.98 -15.05
C GLU A 143 2.89 8.49 -15.28
N ALA A 144 1.96 9.28 -14.72
CA ALA A 144 1.97 10.74 -14.82
C ALA A 144 3.12 11.37 -14.04
N ASP A 145 3.46 10.83 -12.86
CA ASP A 145 4.54 11.34 -12.01
C ASP A 145 5.93 11.04 -12.58
N TYR A 146 6.07 9.95 -13.35
CA TYR A 146 7.35 9.45 -13.85
C TYR A 146 7.34 9.18 -15.36
N LEU A 147 6.90 10.19 -16.12
CA LEU A 147 6.80 10.13 -17.58
C LEU A 147 8.10 9.62 -18.21
N ARG A 148 7.99 8.55 -19.01
CA ARG A 148 9.08 7.93 -19.79
C ARG A 148 10.19 7.27 -18.95
N ASP A 149 10.05 7.14 -17.64
CA ASP A 149 10.96 6.39 -16.79
C ASP A 149 10.31 5.07 -16.34
N ALA A 150 10.26 4.10 -17.24
CA ALA A 150 9.68 2.78 -16.98
C ALA A 150 10.32 2.07 -15.78
N LYS A 151 11.62 2.30 -15.54
CA LYS A 151 12.32 1.73 -14.39
C LYS A 151 11.80 2.34 -13.08
N ARG A 152 11.61 3.66 -13.06
CA ARG A 152 11.04 4.33 -11.88
C ARG A 152 9.57 3.96 -11.69
N CYS A 153 8.79 3.84 -12.75
CA CYS A 153 7.41 3.38 -12.66
C CYS A 153 7.32 1.95 -12.09
N LEU A 154 8.18 1.02 -12.52
CA LEU A 154 8.23 -0.32 -11.94
C LEU A 154 8.54 -0.30 -10.44
N LEU A 155 9.54 0.50 -10.04
CA LEU A 155 9.92 0.63 -8.63
C LEU A 155 8.75 1.14 -7.78
N GLU A 156 8.06 2.18 -8.24
CA GLU A 156 6.93 2.78 -7.51
C GLU A 156 5.70 1.87 -7.51
N CYS A 157 5.44 1.15 -8.60
CA CYS A 157 4.40 0.12 -8.69
C CYS A 157 4.60 -0.95 -7.61
N LEU A 158 5.81 -1.52 -7.52
CA LEU A 158 6.14 -2.54 -6.54
C LEU A 158 6.11 -1.98 -5.11
N ALA A 159 6.62 -0.76 -4.90
CA ALA A 159 6.55 -0.10 -3.60
C ALA A 159 5.10 0.11 -3.15
N LYS A 160 4.21 0.54 -4.05
CA LYS A 160 2.77 0.68 -3.77
C LYS A 160 2.11 -0.66 -3.46
N TRP A 161 2.45 -1.71 -4.20
CA TRP A 161 1.95 -3.04 -3.93
C TRP A 161 2.39 -3.55 -2.54
N LEU A 162 3.68 -3.48 -2.24
CA LEU A 162 4.27 -3.95 -0.97
C LEU A 162 3.84 -3.15 0.27
N THR A 163 3.41 -1.89 0.08
CA THR A 163 2.89 -1.06 1.18
C THR A 163 1.37 -1.17 1.34
N GLY A 164 0.64 -1.44 0.26
CA GLY A 164 -0.83 -1.44 0.26
C GLY A 164 -1.48 -2.82 0.42
N ASP A 165 -0.75 -3.91 0.15
CA ASP A 165 -1.31 -5.26 0.15
C ASP A 165 -0.87 -6.07 1.37
N THR A 166 -1.78 -6.25 2.32
CA THR A 166 -1.56 -7.06 3.54
C THR A 166 -1.40 -8.55 3.26
N LYS A 167 -1.56 -8.98 2.00
CA LYS A 167 -1.38 -10.35 1.53
C LYS A 167 -0.37 -10.45 0.38
N ALA A 168 0.50 -9.45 0.25
CA ALA A 168 1.65 -9.49 -0.66
C ALA A 168 2.55 -10.67 -0.29
N THR A 169 2.81 -11.57 -1.23
CA THR A 169 3.58 -12.81 -1.01
C THR A 169 4.29 -13.22 -2.28
N TRP A 170 5.39 -13.97 -2.17
CA TRP A 170 6.10 -14.51 -3.33
C TRP A 170 5.20 -15.32 -4.27
N ASN A 171 4.27 -16.10 -3.72
CA ASN A 171 3.29 -16.84 -4.54
C ASN A 171 2.36 -15.89 -5.33
N LYS A 172 1.93 -14.78 -4.74
CA LYS A 172 1.10 -13.79 -5.45
C LYS A 172 1.88 -13.15 -6.60
N LEU A 173 3.15 -12.82 -6.39
CA LEU A 173 4.03 -12.32 -7.44
C LEU A 173 4.23 -13.37 -8.54
N ALA A 174 4.55 -14.62 -8.18
CA ALA A 174 4.74 -15.72 -9.13
C ALA A 174 3.50 -15.93 -10.01
N VAL A 175 2.31 -15.95 -9.41
CA VAL A 175 1.05 -16.08 -10.16
C VAL A 175 0.80 -14.87 -11.07
N ALA A 176 1.16 -13.66 -10.64
CA ALA A 176 0.99 -12.45 -11.45
C ALA A 176 1.87 -12.48 -12.71
N VAL A 177 3.17 -12.75 -12.56
CA VAL A 177 4.12 -12.79 -13.68
C VAL A 177 3.84 -13.99 -14.60
N ASP A 178 3.44 -15.14 -14.07
CA ASP A 178 3.05 -16.31 -14.86
C ASP A 178 1.82 -16.03 -15.76
N LYS A 179 0.84 -15.26 -15.24
CA LYS A 179 -0.32 -14.82 -16.02
C LYS A 179 0.02 -13.82 -17.13
N MET A 180 1.12 -13.09 -17.00
CA MET A 180 1.66 -12.23 -18.05
C MET A 180 2.44 -13.00 -19.12
N GLY A 181 2.76 -14.28 -18.86
CA GLY A 181 3.61 -15.10 -19.71
C GLY A 181 5.09 -15.04 -19.35
N GLU A 182 5.46 -14.36 -18.26
CA GLU A 182 6.83 -14.24 -17.74
C GLU A 182 7.22 -15.48 -16.93
N THR A 183 7.21 -16.64 -17.60
CA THR A 183 7.44 -17.97 -16.99
C THR A 183 8.83 -18.09 -16.35
N SER A 184 9.85 -17.45 -16.93
CA SER A 184 11.21 -17.46 -16.38
C SER A 184 11.26 -16.79 -15.00
N VAL A 185 10.58 -15.67 -14.82
CA VAL A 185 10.47 -14.98 -13.53
C VAL A 185 9.68 -15.82 -12.54
N ALA A 186 8.56 -16.40 -12.98
CA ALA A 186 7.72 -17.26 -12.14
C ALA A 186 8.50 -18.45 -11.58
N ASP A 187 9.29 -19.12 -12.41
CA ASP A 187 10.08 -20.30 -12.04
C ASP A 187 11.20 -19.95 -11.08
N ILE A 188 11.87 -18.79 -11.26
CA ILE A 188 12.86 -18.30 -10.29
C ILE A 188 12.22 -18.06 -8.92
N ILE A 189 11.04 -17.42 -8.87
CA ILE A 189 10.34 -17.18 -7.60
C ILE A 189 9.98 -18.49 -6.93
N ARG A 190 9.42 -19.45 -7.69
CA ARG A 190 9.06 -20.77 -7.18
C ARG A 190 10.27 -21.50 -6.64
N GLN A 191 11.40 -21.47 -7.33
CA GLN A 191 12.60 -22.18 -6.90
C GLN A 191 13.24 -21.57 -5.63
N ARG A 192 13.19 -20.24 -5.48
CA ARG A 192 13.90 -19.54 -4.40
C ARG A 192 13.08 -19.38 -3.12
N TYR A 193 11.75 -19.32 -3.23
CA TYR A 193 10.91 -18.87 -2.12
C TYR A 193 9.65 -19.70 -1.84
N LEU A 194 9.32 -20.71 -2.66
CA LEU A 194 8.11 -21.54 -2.51
C LEU A 194 8.47 -23.04 -2.45
#